data_AF-A0A1B9G057-F1
#
_entry.id   AF-A0A1B9G057-F1
#
_cell.length_a   1.000
_cell.length_b   1.000
_cell.length_c   1.000
_cell.angle_alpha   90.00
_cell.angle_beta   90.00
_cell.angle_gamma   90.00
#
_symmetry.space_group_name_H-M   'P 1'
#
loop_
_entity.id
_entity.type
_entity.pdbx_description
1 polymer ?
#
loop_
_entity_poly.entity_id
_entity_poly.type
_entity_poly.pdbx_seq_one_letter_code
_entity_poly.pdbx_strand_id
1 'polypeptide(L)'
;MDYLTILSTRSLILFPPSHILPSSLPLHRPLPSSPLSSPTSPTIILLPPEPIALPLSSLVYNETNCAYYLVHHVLSTTQPFSQTHTTQDRGIQSEVEVIVAKELDRVRIFVRDLGRWFSKSLKNGGMEEGELKELAGRFGLAVEGVDHRDDGGHGLRGDGHGYSISKGETMVLV
;
A
#
# COMPACT_ATOMS: atom_id res chain seq x y z
N MET A 1 -15.58 5.82 -14.00
CA MET A 1 -15.93 4.61 -13.22
C MET A 1 -17.02 4.97 -12.22
N ASP A 2 -18.01 4.09 -12.01
CA ASP A 2 -18.99 4.28 -10.94
C ASP A 2 -18.45 3.80 -9.57
N TYR A 3 -19.18 4.16 -8.50
CA TYR A 3 -18.79 3.89 -7.12
C TYR A 3 -18.61 2.39 -6.83
N LEU A 4 -19.51 1.54 -7.34
CA LEU A 4 -19.46 0.10 -7.10
C LEU A 4 -18.32 -0.55 -7.88
N THR A 5 -18.05 -0.08 -9.10
CA THR A 5 -16.86 -0.49 -9.86
C THR A 5 -15.59 -0.18 -9.07
N ILE A 6 -15.46 1.02 -8.50
CA ILE A 6 -14.27 1.38 -7.70
C ILE A 6 -14.12 0.45 -6.49
N LEU A 7 -15.18 0.25 -5.70
CA LEU A 7 -15.12 -0.63 -4.52
C LEU A 7 -14.78 -2.09 -4.84
N SER A 8 -15.22 -2.58 -6.00
CA SER A 8 -15.04 -3.98 -6.39
C SER A 8 -13.72 -4.26 -7.09
N THR A 9 -13.20 -3.32 -7.88
CA THR A 9 -12.01 -3.56 -8.71
C THR A 9 -10.74 -2.92 -8.17
N ARG A 10 -10.82 -1.91 -7.29
CA ARG A 10 -9.63 -1.14 -6.90
C ARG A 10 -9.08 -1.58 -5.55
N SER A 11 -7.76 -1.50 -5.44
CA SER A 11 -7.02 -1.70 -4.19
C SER A 11 -6.38 -0.41 -3.74
N LEU A 12 -6.33 -0.21 -2.42
CA LEU A 12 -5.54 0.85 -1.81
C LEU A 12 -4.20 0.29 -1.39
N ILE A 13 -3.14 1.02 -1.73
CA ILE A 13 -1.80 0.80 -1.21
C ILE A 13 -1.71 1.54 0.13
N LEU A 14 -1.58 0.75 1.19
CA LEU A 14 -1.30 1.17 2.55
C LEU A 14 0.21 1.21 2.77
N PHE A 15 0.66 2.07 3.68
CA PHE A 15 2.09 2.37 3.88
C PHE A 15 2.83 2.72 2.57
N PRO A 16 2.26 3.58 1.68
CA PRO A 16 2.90 3.87 0.42
C PRO A 16 4.27 4.56 0.63
N PRO A 17 5.26 4.29 -0.23
CA PRO A 17 6.54 4.95 -0.16
C PRO A 17 6.38 6.47 -0.33
N SER A 18 7.15 7.25 0.42
CA SER A 18 7.08 8.72 0.41
C SER A 18 7.31 9.36 -0.97
N HIS A 19 7.88 8.63 -1.93
CA HIS A 19 8.12 9.10 -3.30
C HIS A 19 6.90 8.96 -4.23
N ILE A 20 5.88 8.18 -3.85
CA ILE A 20 4.67 7.93 -4.66
C ILE A 20 3.56 8.93 -4.29
N LEU A 21 3.64 9.55 -3.12
CA LEU A 21 2.64 10.51 -2.66
C LEU A 21 2.90 11.92 -3.22
N PRO A 22 1.84 12.68 -3.52
CA PRO A 22 2.00 14.08 -3.90
C PRO A 22 2.70 14.85 -2.76
N SER A 23 3.71 15.66 -3.12
CA SER A 23 4.61 16.38 -2.20
C SER A 23 3.94 17.39 -1.26
N SER A 24 2.61 17.52 -1.30
CA SER A 24 1.82 18.48 -0.54
C SER A 24 1.34 17.97 0.81
N LEU A 25 1.59 16.70 1.15
CA LEU A 25 1.26 16.19 2.48
C LEU A 25 2.33 16.63 3.48
N PRO A 26 1.97 17.23 4.62
CA PRO A 26 2.91 17.44 5.71
C PRO A 26 3.27 16.05 6.26
N LEU A 27 4.34 15.49 5.70
CA LEU A 27 5.08 14.41 6.32
C LEU A 27 5.32 14.84 7.76
N HIS A 28 4.76 14.11 8.73
CA HIS A 28 4.91 14.43 10.15
C HIS A 28 6.39 14.63 10.43
N ARG A 29 6.76 15.91 10.53
CA ARG A 29 8.07 16.36 10.95
C ARG A 29 8.28 15.78 12.33
N PRO A 30 9.35 15.01 12.61
CA PRO A 30 9.72 14.78 13.99
C PRO A 30 9.91 16.17 14.62
N LEU A 31 9.10 16.48 15.63
CA LEU A 31 9.13 17.77 16.31
C LEU A 31 10.57 18.07 16.79
N PRO A 32 11.05 19.32 16.66
CA PRO A 32 12.37 19.69 17.12
C PRO A 32 12.47 19.69 18.66
N SER A 33 13.62 19.20 19.11
CA SER A 33 14.24 19.33 20.43
C SER A 33 13.66 20.41 21.36
N SER A 34 12.94 19.99 22.39
CA SER A 34 12.84 20.74 23.66
C SER A 34 13.22 19.79 24.82
N PRO A 35 14.14 20.20 25.72
CA PRO A 35 14.57 19.36 26.82
C PRO A 35 13.64 19.60 28.00
N LEU A 36 12.83 18.61 28.39
CA LEU A 36 12.22 18.63 29.73
C LEU A 36 12.04 17.19 30.23
N SER A 37 13.00 16.81 31.07
CA SER A 37 12.96 15.85 32.18
C SER A 37 11.82 14.82 32.24
N SER A 38 12.22 13.55 32.11
CA SER A 38 11.66 12.32 32.71
C SER A 38 10.48 11.59 32.02
N PRO A 39 10.37 10.25 32.16
CA PRO A 39 11.39 9.22 32.25
C PRO A 39 11.64 8.57 30.88
N THR A 40 12.77 7.89 30.75
CA THR A 40 13.27 7.19 29.57
C THR A 40 12.35 6.04 29.16
N SER A 41 11.21 6.32 28.50
CA SER A 41 10.56 5.30 27.70
C SER A 41 11.50 4.95 26.55
N PRO A 42 11.82 3.67 26.32
CA PRO A 42 12.59 3.30 25.15
C PRO A 42 11.78 3.74 23.92
N THR A 43 12.25 4.75 23.21
CA THR A 43 11.70 5.10 21.90
C THR A 43 11.98 3.92 20.99
N ILE A 44 10.99 3.05 20.79
CA ILE A 44 11.08 1.93 19.86
C ILE A 44 11.11 2.55 18.46
N ILE A 45 12.28 2.56 17.83
CA ILE A 45 12.44 3.03 16.45
C ILE A 45 12.09 1.84 15.54
N LEU A 46 10.84 1.81 15.06
CA LEU A 46 10.43 0.86 14.03
C LEU A 46 10.84 1.39 12.65
N LEU A 47 11.33 0.48 11.81
CA LEU A 47 11.49 0.75 10.38
C LEU A 47 10.10 1.03 9.76
N PRO A 48 10.01 1.86 8.71
CA PRO A 48 8.76 2.04 8.00
C PRO A 48 8.29 0.69 7.42
N PRO A 49 6.99 0.34 7.54
CA PRO A 49 6.47 -0.91 6.99
C PRO A 49 6.58 -0.95 5.47
N GLU A 50 6.66 -2.17 4.92
CA GLU A 50 6.60 -2.36 3.48
C GLU A 50 5.19 -2.02 2.95
N PRO A 51 5.08 -1.32 1.80
CA PRO A 51 3.79 -1.02 1.19
C PRO A 51 2.97 -2.27 0.91
N ILE A 52 1.65 -2.18 1.07
CA ILE A 52 0.76 -3.31 0.83
C ILE A 52 -0.54 -2.89 0.17
N ALA A 53 -0.91 -3.58 -0.91
CA ALA A 53 -2.17 -3.37 -1.59
C ALA A 53 -3.29 -4.22 -0.95
N LEU A 54 -4.38 -3.57 -0.54
CA LEU A 54 -5.58 -4.24 -0.05
C LEU A 54 -6.82 -3.81 -0.85
N PRO A 55 -7.70 -4.75 -1.24
CA PRO A 55 -8.94 -4.43 -1.93
C PRO A 55 -9.81 -3.47 -1.12
N LEU A 56 -10.38 -2.46 -1.78
CA LEU A 56 -11.30 -1.51 -1.13
C LEU A 56 -12.48 -2.21 -0.47
N SER A 57 -13.04 -3.22 -1.13
CA SER A 57 -14.10 -4.06 -0.59
C SER A 57 -13.72 -4.72 0.74
N SER A 58 -12.48 -5.22 0.87
CA SER A 58 -12.01 -5.85 2.11
C SER A 58 -11.86 -4.84 3.24
N LEU A 59 -11.34 -3.65 2.93
CA LEU A 59 -11.18 -2.57 3.90
C LEU A 59 -12.51 -2.04 4.43
N VAL A 60 -13.55 -2.03 3.58
CA VAL A 60 -14.89 -1.53 3.94
C VAL A 60 -15.71 -2.59 4.68
N TYR A 61 -15.71 -3.84 4.21
CA TYR A 61 -16.61 -4.88 4.71
C TYR A 61 -15.98 -5.83 5.72
N ASN A 62 -14.64 -5.86 5.82
CA ASN A 62 -13.93 -6.83 6.66
C ASN A 62 -12.77 -6.20 7.45
N GLU A 63 -13.03 -5.02 8.02
CA GLU A 63 -12.02 -4.21 8.69
C GLU A 63 -11.29 -4.95 9.81
N THR A 64 -11.97 -5.78 10.61
CA THR A 64 -11.35 -6.52 11.72
C THR A 64 -10.27 -7.49 11.24
N ASN A 65 -10.54 -8.22 10.16
CA ASN A 65 -9.53 -9.14 9.59
C ASN A 65 -8.41 -8.37 8.91
N CYS A 66 -8.72 -7.23 8.26
CA CYS A 66 -7.68 -6.34 7.71
C CYS A 66 -6.77 -5.80 8.81
N ALA A 67 -7.32 -5.35 9.95
CA ALA A 67 -6.55 -4.87 11.08
C ALA A 67 -5.60 -5.94 11.62
N TYR A 68 -6.11 -7.16 11.84
CA TYR A 68 -5.29 -8.30 12.27
C TYR A 68 -4.17 -8.61 11.28
N TYR A 69 -4.51 -8.68 9.99
CA TYR A 69 -3.55 -8.92 8.92
C TYR A 69 -2.47 -7.84 8.84
N LEU A 70 -2.86 -6.57 8.94
CA LEU A 70 -1.92 -5.44 8.88
C LEU A 70 -0.99 -5.39 10.09
N VAL A 71 -1.47 -5.73 11.29
CA VAL A 71 -0.60 -5.84 12.48
C VAL A 71 0.46 -6.92 12.25
N HIS A 72 0.04 -8.09 11.75
CA HIS A 72 0.98 -9.17 11.44
C HIS A 72 1.97 -8.78 10.32
N HIS A 73 1.48 -8.11 9.27
CA HIS A 73 2.30 -7.61 8.17
C HIS A 73 3.37 -6.65 8.66
N VAL A 74 3.00 -5.64 9.43
CA VAL A 74 3.94 -4.66 10.00
C VAL A 74 4.95 -5.38 10.89
N LEU A 75 4.52 -6.22 11.83
CA LEU A 75 5.44 -6.97 12.70
C LEU A 75 6.45 -7.83 11.91
N SER A 76 6.02 -8.42 10.80
CA SER A 76 6.89 -9.26 9.95
C SER A 76 7.87 -8.47 9.08
N THR A 77 7.52 -7.23 8.70
CA THR A 77 8.31 -6.40 7.78
C THR A 77 9.17 -5.38 8.51
N THR A 78 8.75 -4.92 9.68
CA THR A 78 9.49 -4.01 10.54
C THR A 78 10.25 -4.80 11.60
N GLN A 79 11.23 -5.61 11.19
CA GLN A 79 12.03 -6.38 12.16
C GLN A 79 12.68 -5.43 13.19
N PRO A 80 12.53 -5.66 14.50
CA PRO A 80 13.22 -4.89 15.51
C PRO A 80 14.70 -5.25 15.48
N PHE A 81 15.55 -4.26 15.25
CA PHE A 81 17.00 -4.39 15.26
C PHE A 81 17.51 -4.51 16.71
N SER A 82 17.07 -5.52 17.49
CA SER A 82 17.67 -5.94 18.78
C SER A 82 16.88 -7.12 19.40
N GLN A 83 17.55 -8.27 19.55
CA GLN A 83 17.04 -9.49 20.17
C GLN A 83 17.14 -9.47 21.71
N THR A 84 16.42 -8.59 22.40
CA THR A 84 16.32 -8.66 23.88
C THR A 84 14.88 -8.90 24.34
N HIS A 85 14.60 -10.19 24.47
CA HIS A 85 13.39 -10.93 24.82
C HIS A 85 12.35 -10.30 25.80
N THR A 86 11.08 -10.46 25.41
CA THR A 86 9.83 -10.64 26.20
C THR A 86 9.05 -9.42 26.73
N THR A 87 9.67 -8.39 27.29
CA THR A 87 8.91 -7.18 27.71
C THR A 87 8.80 -6.14 26.59
N GLN A 88 9.77 -6.13 25.68
CA GLN A 88 9.80 -5.23 24.53
C GLN A 88 8.74 -5.60 23.49
N ASP A 89 8.36 -6.89 23.39
CA ASP A 89 7.40 -7.39 22.40
C ASP A 89 5.99 -6.78 22.58
N ARG A 90 5.54 -6.60 23.82
CA ARG A 90 4.25 -5.92 24.10
C ARG A 90 4.27 -4.44 23.73
N GLY A 91 5.39 -3.77 23.97
CA GLY A 91 5.57 -2.37 23.58
C GLY A 91 5.57 -2.21 22.05
N ILE A 92 6.32 -3.09 21.36
CA ILE A 92 6.36 -3.13 19.89
C ILE A 92 4.96 -3.40 19.33
N GLN A 93 4.24 -4.39 19.87
CA GLN A 93 2.90 -4.71 19.41
C GLN A 93 1.93 -3.53 19.58
N SER A 94 1.95 -2.86 20.73
CA SER A 94 1.11 -1.67 20.97
C SER A 94 1.42 -0.53 19.99
N GLU A 95 2.69 -0.29 19.68
CA GLU A 95 3.09 0.72 18.70
C GLU A 95 2.61 0.34 17.29
N VAL A 96 2.74 -0.93 16.90
CA VAL A 96 2.25 -1.43 15.62
C VAL A 96 0.74 -1.30 15.52
N GLU A 97 -0.01 -1.63 16.57
CA GLU A 97 -1.46 -1.45 16.61
C GLU A 97 -1.85 0.01 16.40
N VAL A 98 -1.11 0.96 16.99
CA VAL A 98 -1.32 2.40 16.76
C VAL A 98 -1.02 2.80 15.31
N ILE A 99 0.04 2.28 14.71
CA ILE A 99 0.38 2.53 13.30
C ILE A 99 -0.74 2.03 12.38
N VAL A 100 -1.21 0.80 12.59
CA VAL A 100 -2.30 0.19 11.82
C VAL A 100 -3.61 0.94 12.02
N ALA A 101 -3.93 1.32 13.26
CA ALA A 101 -5.15 2.08 13.56
C ALA A 101 -5.17 3.45 12.85
N LYS A 102 -4.03 4.15 12.81
CA LYS A 102 -3.88 5.40 12.05
C LYS A 102 -4.09 5.17 10.56
N GLU A 103 -3.53 4.09 10.02
CA GLU A 103 -3.65 3.78 8.61
C GLU A 103 -5.10 3.45 8.21
N LEU A 104 -5.81 2.68 9.04
CA LEU A 104 -7.24 2.39 8.84
C LEU A 104 -8.11 3.63 8.99
N ASP A 105 -7.78 4.57 9.88
CA ASP A 105 -8.51 5.83 10.00
C ASP A 105 -8.42 6.66 8.71
N ARG A 106 -7.25 6.71 8.08
CA ARG A 106 -7.05 7.37 6.77
C ARG A 106 -7.94 6.73 5.70
N VAL A 107 -8.00 5.39 5.67
CA VAL A 107 -8.88 4.65 4.75
C VAL A 107 -10.35 5.00 4.99
N ARG A 108 -10.80 5.03 6.25
CA ARG A 108 -12.18 5.38 6.60
C ARG A 108 -12.56 6.78 6.12
N ILE A 109 -11.68 7.76 6.35
CA ILE A 109 -11.92 9.13 5.92
C ILE A 109 -11.95 9.21 4.39
N PHE A 110 -11.04 8.51 3.70
CA PHE A 110 -11.05 8.40 2.24
C PHE A 110 -12.37 7.81 1.71
N VAL A 111 -12.82 6.67 2.23
CA VAL A 111 -14.07 6.02 1.79
C VAL A 111 -15.27 6.94 2.00
N ARG A 112 -15.30 7.69 3.11
CA ARG A 112 -16.34 8.67 3.37
C ARG A 112 -16.32 9.81 2.35
N ASP A 113 -15.15 10.33 2.00
CA ASP A 113 -15.01 11.39 1.01
C ASP A 113 -15.31 10.91 -0.41
N LEU A 114 -14.96 9.66 -0.73
CA LEU A 114 -15.36 8.98 -1.96
C LEU A 114 -16.90 8.91 -2.07
N GLY A 115 -17.58 8.46 -1.00
CA GLY A 115 -19.04 8.43 -0.96
C GLY A 115 -19.68 9.82 -1.09
N ARG A 116 -19.07 10.84 -0.48
CA ARG A 116 -19.51 12.25 -0.62
C ARG A 116 -19.32 12.78 -2.02
N TRP A 117 -18.21 12.43 -2.68
CA TRP A 117 -17.97 12.80 -4.07
C TRP A 117 -19.08 12.27 -4.96
N PHE A 118 -19.41 10.98 -4.88
CA PHE A 118 -20.47 10.39 -5.69
C PHE A 118 -21.87 10.92 -5.35
N SER A 119 -22.12 11.22 -4.08
CA SER A 119 -23.38 11.84 -3.66
C SER A 119 -23.58 13.25 -4.25
N LYS A 120 -22.49 13.99 -4.50
CA LYS A 120 -22.52 15.32 -5.13
C LYS A 120 -22.48 15.23 -6.67
N SER A 121 -21.75 14.26 -7.20
CA SER A 121 -21.51 14.07 -8.64
C SER A 121 -22.58 13.22 -9.33
N LEU A 122 -23.72 12.91 -8.71
CA LEU A 122 -24.81 12.11 -9.31
C LEU A 122 -25.33 12.60 -10.70
N LYS A 123 -24.96 13.82 -11.12
CA LYS A 123 -25.28 14.37 -12.46
C LYS A 123 -24.12 14.36 -13.46
N ASN A 124 -22.89 14.19 -13.00
CA ASN A 124 -21.68 14.24 -13.82
C ASN A 124 -21.13 12.82 -13.88
N GLY A 125 -20.89 12.29 -15.08
CA GLY A 125 -20.45 10.91 -15.31
C GLY A 125 -19.35 10.46 -14.35
N GLY A 126 -19.35 9.15 -14.02
CA GLY A 126 -18.54 8.59 -12.93
C GLY A 126 -17.05 8.94 -12.97
N MET A 127 -16.40 8.85 -11.81
CA MET A 127 -15.01 9.26 -11.53
C MET A 127 -13.95 8.64 -12.44
N GLU A 128 -13.04 9.45 -12.96
CA GLU A 128 -11.87 8.98 -13.71
C GLU A 128 -10.76 8.43 -12.80
N GLU A 129 -9.85 7.63 -13.35
CA GLU A 129 -8.73 7.05 -12.59
C GLU A 129 -7.81 8.12 -11.98
N GLY A 130 -7.57 9.21 -12.73
CA GLY A 130 -6.76 10.34 -12.26
C GLY A 130 -7.40 11.04 -11.05
N GLU A 131 -8.71 11.27 -11.09
CA GLU A 131 -9.46 11.86 -9.99
C GLU A 131 -9.47 10.97 -8.75
N LEU A 132 -9.57 9.65 -8.94
CA LEU A 132 -9.50 8.67 -7.86
C LEU A 132 -8.11 8.66 -7.20
N LYS A 133 -7.04 8.68 -8.00
CA LYS A 133 -5.66 8.78 -7.52
C LYS A 133 -5.41 10.08 -6.77
N GLU A 134 -5.90 11.20 -7.29
CA GLU A 134 -5.79 12.50 -6.63
C GLU A 134 -6.55 12.49 -5.29
N LEU A 135 -7.76 11.95 -5.26
CA LEU A 135 -8.57 11.84 -4.04
C LEU A 135 -7.85 11.01 -2.97
N ALA A 136 -7.33 9.83 -3.33
CA ALA A 136 -6.57 8.98 -2.42
C ALA A 136 -5.28 9.68 -1.93
N GLY A 137 -4.59 10.37 -2.83
CA GLY A 137 -3.38 11.14 -2.54
C GLY A 137 -3.58 12.22 -1.48
N ARG A 138 -4.77 12.84 -1.39
CA ARG A 138 -5.09 13.82 -0.31
C ARG A 138 -5.11 13.22 1.08
N PHE A 139 -5.36 11.91 1.18
CA PHE A 139 -5.29 11.16 2.43
C PHE A 139 -3.96 10.42 2.57
N GLY A 140 -3.03 10.61 1.62
CA GLY A 140 -1.74 9.93 1.46
C GLY A 140 -1.84 8.43 1.26
N LEU A 141 -2.93 7.98 0.65
CA LEU A 141 -3.11 6.63 0.16
C LEU A 141 -2.75 6.62 -1.33
N ALA A 142 -2.31 5.48 -1.85
CA ALA A 142 -2.19 5.29 -3.29
C ALA A 142 -3.22 4.26 -3.77
N VAL A 143 -3.59 4.33 -5.04
CA VAL A 143 -4.56 3.43 -5.65
C VAL A 143 -3.83 2.58 -6.67
N GLU A 144 -3.95 1.27 -6.50
CA GLU A 144 -3.49 0.32 -7.50
C GLU A 144 -4.65 0.03 -8.46
N GLY A 145 -4.38 0.23 -9.75
CA GLY A 145 -5.32 -0.15 -10.78
C GLY A 145 -5.16 -1.63 -11.14
N VAL A 146 -6.26 -2.26 -11.52
CA VAL A 146 -6.19 -3.52 -12.26
C VAL A 146 -5.75 -3.16 -13.67
N ASP A 147 -4.46 -2.91 -13.85
CA ASP A 147 -3.89 -3.13 -15.17
C ASP A 147 -4.05 -4.62 -15.43
N HIS A 148 -4.92 -4.93 -16.40
CA HIS A 148 -4.76 -6.15 -17.16
C HIS A 148 -3.28 -6.23 -17.50
N ARG A 149 -2.62 -7.31 -17.08
CA ARG A 149 -1.26 -7.63 -17.49
C ARG A 149 -1.18 -7.50 -19.00
N ASP A 150 -0.68 -6.36 -19.48
CA ASP A 150 -0.07 -6.29 -20.78
C ASP A 150 1.21 -7.10 -20.66
N ASP A 151 1.23 -8.18 -21.42
CA ASP A 151 2.34 -9.06 -21.71
C ASP A 151 3.49 -8.21 -22.29
N GLY A 152 4.33 -7.68 -21.41
CA GLY A 152 5.49 -6.84 -21.75
C GLY A 152 6.76 -7.45 -21.20
N GLY A 153 7.22 -8.51 -21.84
CA GLY A 153 8.31 -9.37 -21.41
C GLY A 153 9.61 -8.67 -21.01
N HIS A 154 10.22 -9.21 -19.95
CA HIS A 154 11.65 -9.38 -19.73
C HIS A 154 12.61 -8.60 -20.65
N GLY A 155 12.99 -7.39 -20.22
CA GLY A 155 14.15 -6.67 -20.73
C GLY A 155 15.39 -6.90 -19.87
N LEU A 156 15.87 -8.15 -19.75
CA LEU A 156 17.19 -8.47 -19.20
C LEU A 156 17.99 -9.32 -20.19
N ARG A 157 18.87 -8.63 -20.93
CA ARG A 157 20.28 -8.99 -21.15
C ARG A 157 20.55 -10.37 -21.77
N GLY A 158 20.85 -10.37 -23.07
CA GLY A 158 21.44 -11.51 -23.77
C GLY A 158 22.30 -11.05 -24.93
N ASP A 159 23.62 -11.11 -24.73
CA ASP A 159 24.66 -10.93 -25.73
C ASP A 159 24.34 -11.61 -27.07
N GLY A 160 24.45 -10.83 -28.14
CA GLY A 160 24.42 -11.34 -29.50
C GLY A 160 25.69 -12.10 -29.82
N HIS A 161 25.59 -13.42 -29.88
CA HIS A 161 26.47 -14.29 -30.66
C HIS A 161 25.61 -15.18 -31.55
N GLY A 162 26.09 -15.41 -32.79
CA GLY A 162 25.47 -16.26 -33.83
C GLY A 162 25.09 -17.65 -33.32
N TYR A 163 24.32 -18.47 -34.03
CA TYR A 163 24.57 -18.92 -35.40
C TYR A 163 23.33 -19.62 -36.01
N SER A 164 23.26 -19.53 -37.34
CA SER A 164 22.84 -20.53 -38.34
C SER A 164 21.45 -21.18 -38.32
N ILE A 165 20.74 -20.81 -39.40
CA ILE A 165 19.71 -21.55 -40.13
C ILE A 165 20.11 -23.02 -40.38
N SER A 166 19.19 -23.96 -40.18
CA SER A 166 19.07 -25.14 -41.05
C SER A 166 17.62 -25.57 -41.19
N LYS A 167 17.21 -25.65 -42.45
CA LYS A 167 15.92 -26.11 -42.96
C LYS A 167 15.77 -27.61 -42.72
N GLY A 168 14.55 -28.00 -42.33
CA GLY A 168 13.85 -29.15 -42.87
C GLY A 168 14.36 -30.52 -42.45
N GLU A 169 13.57 -31.21 -41.62
CA GLU A 169 13.34 -32.63 -41.85
C GLU A 169 11.99 -33.08 -41.27
N THR A 170 11.29 -33.84 -42.10
CA THR A 170 9.94 -34.34 -41.99
C THR A 170 9.87 -35.49 -40.98
N MET A 171 8.94 -35.46 -40.01
CA MET A 171 8.63 -36.65 -39.22
C MET A 171 7.78 -37.62 -40.05
N VAL A 172 8.35 -38.79 -40.33
CA VAL A 172 7.61 -39.97 -40.78
C VAL A 172 7.17 -40.74 -39.54
N LEU A 173 5.85 -40.92 -39.39
CA LEU A 173 5.22 -41.80 -38.42
C LEU A 173 5.31 -43.24 -38.91
N VAL A 174 5.96 -44.12 -38.14
CA VAL A 174 5.61 -45.55 -38.00
C VAL A 174 5.82 -45.95 -36.54
#